data_AF-A0A957VMI9-F1
#
_entry.id   AF-A0A957VMI9-F1
#
_cell.length_a   1.000
_cell.length_b   1.000
_cell.length_c   1.000
_cell.angle_alpha   90.00
_cell.angle_beta   90.00
_cell.angle_gamma   90.00
#
_symmetry.space_group_name_H-M   'P 1'
#
loop_
_entity.id
_entity.type
_entity.pdbx_description
1 polymer ?
#
loop_
_entity_poly.entity_id
_entity_poly.type
_entity_poly.pdbx_seq_one_letter_code
_entity_poly.pdbx_strand_id
1 'polypeptide(L)'
;MSDMLLQDTGRGEVDPQARRRRPFGLKAINTLLVLQVIAGLLAILFFVIALNLPADIPLDEIDDLVLSMPFYIAQQSVLAVLRLVCLFGLWRLKRWAWFLMMLLLTYSMAVDIVAFFRGHPIYIAMLLNVAMVFYLNQREVQELFERRES
;
A
#
# COMPACT_ATOMS: atom_id res chain seq x y z
N MET A 1 -35.71 57.67 5.11
CA MET A 1 -35.29 56.60 6.04
C MET A 1 -35.46 55.28 5.30
N SER A 2 -34.71 55.04 4.24
CA SER A 2 -33.23 55.10 4.17
C SER A 2 -32.63 54.01 5.04
N ASP A 3 -31.98 53.08 4.35
CA ASP A 3 -30.67 52.59 4.74
C ASP A 3 -30.60 51.76 6.02
N MET A 4 -31.18 50.57 5.94
CA MET A 4 -30.67 49.41 6.68
C MET A 4 -30.93 48.16 5.83
N LEU A 5 -30.63 48.12 4.53
CA LEU A 5 -29.27 47.97 3.98
C LEU A 5 -28.23 47.43 4.98
N LEU A 6 -27.81 46.21 4.67
CA LEU A 6 -26.46 45.71 4.89
C LEU A 6 -26.10 45.41 6.35
N GLN A 7 -26.58 44.28 6.86
CA GLN A 7 -25.75 43.52 7.79
C GLN A 7 -25.70 42.06 7.39
N ASP A 8 -24.63 41.83 6.63
CA ASP A 8 -23.82 40.63 6.74
C ASP A 8 -24.45 39.36 6.16
N THR A 9 -24.60 39.40 4.83
CA THR A 9 -24.29 38.22 4.02
C THR A 9 -22.81 37.90 4.19
N GLY A 10 -22.44 37.40 5.38
CA GLY A 10 -21.26 36.60 5.62
C GLY A 10 -21.44 35.26 4.90
N ARG A 11 -21.63 35.32 3.57
CA ARG A 11 -21.18 34.28 2.66
C ARG A 11 -19.71 34.18 2.97
N GLY A 12 -19.37 33.27 3.90
CA GLY A 12 -18.04 32.74 3.99
C GLY A 12 -17.69 32.40 2.55
N GLU A 13 -16.78 33.18 1.99
CA GLU A 13 -16.05 32.79 0.81
C GLU A 13 -15.40 31.48 1.24
N VAL A 14 -16.12 30.38 0.98
CA VAL A 14 -15.58 29.04 1.09
C VAL A 14 -14.48 29.06 0.06
N ASP A 15 -13.26 29.34 0.52
CA ASP A 15 -12.08 29.48 -0.30
C ASP A 15 -12.08 28.31 -1.29
N PRO A 16 -12.35 28.55 -2.59
CA PRO A 16 -12.43 27.50 -3.59
C PRO A 16 -11.11 26.72 -3.71
N GLN A 17 -10.02 27.28 -3.18
CA GLN A 17 -8.68 26.76 -3.26
C GLN A 17 -8.34 25.75 -2.15
N ALA A 18 -9.08 25.72 -1.03
CA ALA A 18 -8.91 24.71 0.02
C ALA A 18 -9.27 23.29 -0.47
N ARG A 19 -9.99 23.17 -1.59
CA ARG A 19 -10.55 21.90 -2.12
C ARG A 19 -9.67 21.18 -3.15
N ARG A 20 -8.46 21.67 -3.46
CA ARG A 20 -7.62 21.13 -4.57
C ARG A 20 -6.25 20.57 -4.17
N ARG A 21 -5.89 20.58 -2.88
CA ARG A 21 -4.65 19.91 -2.45
C ARG A 21 -4.89 18.40 -2.49
N ARG A 22 -4.09 17.69 -3.28
CA ARG A 22 -4.09 16.20 -3.30
C ARG A 22 -4.08 15.72 -1.85
N PRO A 23 -5.03 14.86 -1.46
CA PRO A 23 -5.26 14.52 -0.06
C PRO A 23 -3.96 13.93 0.49
N PHE A 24 -3.69 14.22 1.74
CA PHE A 24 -2.49 13.72 2.39
C PHE A 24 -2.43 12.18 2.31
N GLY A 25 -3.58 11.52 2.46
CA GLY A 25 -3.70 10.06 2.38
C GLY A 25 -3.22 9.44 1.06
N LEU A 26 -3.49 10.06 -0.10
CA LEU A 26 -3.01 9.52 -1.39
C LEU A 26 -1.48 9.57 -1.49
N LYS A 27 -0.86 10.65 -1.00
CA LYS A 27 0.60 10.76 -0.97
C LYS A 27 1.20 9.72 -0.05
N ALA A 28 0.61 9.54 1.14
CA ALA A 28 1.04 8.53 2.10
C ALA A 28 0.95 7.11 1.51
N ILE A 29 -0.17 6.74 0.88
CA ILE A 29 -0.35 5.43 0.22
C ILE A 29 0.70 5.23 -0.88
N ASN A 30 0.94 6.24 -1.71
CA ASN A 30 1.92 6.18 -2.79
C ASN A 30 3.35 5.99 -2.25
N THR A 31 3.70 6.69 -1.16
CA THR A 31 4.99 6.52 -0.48
C THR A 31 5.12 5.13 0.16
N LEU A 32 4.08 4.63 0.81
CA LEU A 32 4.07 3.29 1.40
C LEU A 32 4.18 2.20 0.34
N LEU A 33 3.55 2.38 -0.83
CA LEU A 33 3.66 1.48 -1.98
C LEU A 33 5.10 1.35 -2.46
N VAL A 34 5.78 2.49 -2.64
CA VAL A 34 7.19 2.52 -3.04
C VAL A 34 8.03 1.80 -1.99
N LEU A 35 7.79 2.06 -0.71
CA LEU A 35 8.50 1.40 0.38
C LEU A 35 8.29 -0.13 0.39
N GLN A 36 7.07 -0.61 0.11
CA GLN A 36 6.79 -2.05 -0.02
C GLN A 36 7.50 -2.69 -1.21
N VAL A 37 7.60 -2.00 -2.35
CA VAL A 37 8.36 -2.51 -3.50
C VAL A 37 9.83 -2.65 -3.12
N ILE A 38 10.40 -1.64 -2.46
CA ILE A 38 11.79 -1.69 -1.98
C ILE A 38 11.98 -2.83 -0.96
N ALA A 39 11.08 -2.96 0.02
CA ALA A 39 11.14 -4.03 1.01
C ALA A 39 11.07 -5.42 0.37
N GLY A 40 10.20 -5.60 -0.64
CA GLY A 40 10.12 -6.85 -1.41
C GLY A 40 11.41 -7.17 -2.16
N LEU A 41 12.02 -6.16 -2.81
CA LEU A 41 13.32 -6.32 -3.49
C LEU A 41 14.44 -6.67 -2.51
N LEU A 42 14.49 -6.02 -1.36
CA LEU A 42 15.44 -6.33 -0.29
C LEU A 42 15.23 -7.73 0.27
N ALA A 43 13.98 -8.20 0.38
CA ALA A 43 13.68 -9.55 0.82
C ALA A 43 14.16 -10.61 -0.20
N ILE A 44 13.99 -10.35 -1.51
CA ILE A 44 14.55 -11.21 -2.57
C ILE A 44 16.08 -11.23 -2.46
N LEU A 45 16.71 -10.05 -2.33
CA LEU A 45 18.17 -9.93 -2.22
C LEU A 45 18.70 -10.68 -0.98
N PHE A 46 18.08 -10.48 0.19
CA PHE A 46 18.44 -11.16 1.42
C PHE A 46 18.33 -12.69 1.28
N PHE A 47 17.25 -13.17 0.66
CA PHE A 47 17.06 -14.59 0.40
C PHE A 47 18.17 -15.17 -0.50
N VAL A 48 18.52 -14.47 -1.59
CA VAL A 48 19.62 -14.89 -2.48
C VAL A 48 20.95 -14.92 -1.73
N ILE A 49 21.24 -13.90 -0.91
CA ILE A 49 22.48 -13.87 -0.11
C ILE A 49 22.51 -15.03 0.89
N ALA A 50 21.41 -15.28 1.60
CA ALA A 50 21.32 -16.35 2.60
C ALA A 50 21.65 -17.74 2.01
N LEU A 51 21.25 -17.99 0.77
CA LEU A 51 21.56 -19.22 0.04
C LEU A 51 23.02 -19.35 -0.40
N ASN A 52 23.76 -18.25 -0.50
CA ASN A 52 25.17 -18.24 -0.93
C ASN A 52 26.15 -18.21 0.24
N LEU A 53 25.67 -18.14 1.48
CA LEU A 53 26.51 -18.24 2.66
C LEU A 53 26.88 -19.71 2.91
N PRO A 54 28.15 -20.02 3.26
CA PRO A 54 28.53 -21.35 3.71
C PRO A 54 27.91 -21.58 5.09
N ALA A 55 26.71 -22.13 5.09
CA ALA A 55 26.03 -22.56 6.29
C ALA A 55 26.05 -24.09 6.30
N ASP A 56 26.33 -24.69 7.45
CA ASP A 56 26.17 -26.11 7.72
C ASP A 56 24.67 -26.45 7.80
N ILE A 57 23.96 -26.23 6.69
CA ILE A 57 22.53 -26.50 6.58
C ILE A 57 22.35 -28.01 6.40
N PRO A 58 21.48 -28.67 7.18
CA PRO A 58 21.11 -30.06 6.95
C PRO A 58 20.66 -30.29 5.51
N LEU A 59 21.09 -31.38 4.86
CA LEU A 59 20.80 -31.65 3.44
C LEU A 59 19.29 -31.70 3.14
N ASP A 60 18.48 -32.09 4.12
CA ASP A 60 17.03 -32.14 4.12
C ASP A 60 16.37 -30.74 4.11
N GLU A 61 16.96 -29.74 4.77
CA GLU A 61 16.47 -28.36 4.70
C GLU A 61 16.82 -27.70 3.35
N ILE A 62 17.92 -28.12 2.71
CA ILE A 62 18.35 -27.58 1.42
C ILE A 62 17.34 -27.93 0.31
N ASP A 63 16.83 -29.16 0.26
CA ASP A 63 15.87 -29.60 -0.76
C ASP A 63 14.55 -28.82 -0.68
N ASP A 64 14.02 -28.62 0.54
CA ASP A 64 12.81 -27.83 0.77
C ASP A 64 13.00 -26.33 0.43
N LEU A 65 14.18 -25.76 0.71
CA LEU A 65 14.49 -24.38 0.32
C LEU A 65 14.59 -24.23 -1.21
N VAL A 66 15.23 -25.16 -1.90
CA VAL A 66 15.41 -25.12 -3.36
C VAL A 66 14.07 -25.28 -4.08
N LEU A 67 13.19 -26.17 -3.59
CA LEU A 67 11.86 -26.38 -4.16
C LEU A 67 10.92 -25.17 -3.93
N SER A 68 11.04 -24.49 -2.80
CA SER A 68 10.20 -23.33 -2.46
C SER A 68 10.69 -22.00 -3.08
N MET A 69 11.97 -21.91 -3.45
CA MET A 69 12.59 -20.74 -4.08
C MET A 69 11.84 -20.21 -5.33
N PRO A 70 11.54 -21.01 -6.38
CA PRO A 70 10.86 -20.49 -7.57
C PRO A 70 9.47 -19.96 -7.23
N PHE A 71 8.76 -20.60 -6.30
CA PHE A 71 7.45 -20.15 -5.85
C PHE A 71 7.53 -18.80 -5.13
N TYR A 72 8.49 -18.64 -4.21
CA TYR A 72 8.70 -17.39 -3.48
C TYR A 72 9.05 -16.23 -4.41
N ILE A 73 10.00 -16.44 -5.34
CA ILE A 73 10.41 -15.42 -6.31
C ILE A 73 9.26 -15.06 -7.23
N ALA A 74 8.51 -16.05 -7.74
CA ALA A 74 7.35 -15.81 -8.58
C ALA A 74 6.27 -15.01 -7.84
N GLN A 75 5.96 -15.39 -6.60
CA GLN A 75 4.99 -14.68 -5.75
C GLN A 75 5.40 -13.23 -5.53
N GLN A 76 6.64 -12.96 -5.12
CA GLN A 76 7.11 -11.59 -4.88
C GLN A 76 7.15 -10.76 -6.16
N SER A 77 7.51 -11.38 -7.29
CA SER A 77 7.52 -10.70 -8.59
C SER A 77 6.11 -10.29 -9.02
N VAL A 78 5.13 -11.19 -8.89
CA VAL A 78 3.72 -10.90 -9.17
C VAL A 78 3.20 -9.76 -8.27
N LEU A 79 3.50 -9.83 -6.97
CA LEU A 79 3.09 -8.77 -6.03
C LEU A 79 3.75 -7.43 -6.36
N ALA A 80 5.04 -7.42 -6.74
CA ALA A 80 5.72 -6.20 -7.17
C ALA A 80 5.04 -5.57 -8.40
N VAL A 81 4.69 -6.38 -9.41
CA VAL A 81 3.94 -5.90 -10.59
C VAL A 81 2.58 -5.34 -10.19
N LEU A 82 1.82 -6.05 -9.35
CA LEU A 82 0.51 -5.56 -8.87
C LEU A 82 0.63 -4.25 -8.09
N ARG A 83 1.64 -4.11 -7.23
CA ARG A 83 1.94 -2.85 -6.53
C ARG A 83 2.24 -1.73 -7.51
N LEU A 84 3.01 -1.96 -8.57
CA LEU A 84 3.29 -0.96 -9.61
C LEU A 84 2.05 -0.58 -10.41
N VAL A 85 1.19 -1.55 -10.73
CA VAL A 85 -0.10 -1.29 -11.39
C VAL A 85 -1.00 -0.44 -10.48
N CYS A 86 -1.10 -0.76 -9.20
CA CYS A 86 -1.81 0.06 -8.20
C CYS A 86 -1.22 1.46 -8.11
N LEU A 87 0.11 1.59 -8.03
CA LEU A 87 0.82 2.86 -7.95
C LEU A 87 0.47 3.74 -9.15
N PHE A 88 0.58 3.21 -10.38
CA PHE A 88 0.26 3.94 -11.59
C PHE A 88 -1.24 4.29 -11.69
N GLY A 89 -2.11 3.35 -11.32
CA GLY A 89 -3.56 3.54 -11.32
C GLY A 89 -4.03 4.60 -10.31
N LEU A 90 -3.46 4.59 -9.10
CA LEU A 90 -3.71 5.60 -8.06
C LEU A 90 -3.15 6.96 -8.46
N TRP A 91 -1.99 7.00 -9.10
CA TRP A 91 -1.43 8.24 -9.65
C TRP A 91 -2.34 8.85 -10.71
N ARG A 92 -3.02 8.02 -11.51
CA ARG A 92 -4.07 8.43 -12.46
C ARG A 92 -5.44 8.68 -11.82
N LEU A 93 -5.57 8.51 -10.49
CA LEU A 93 -6.82 8.63 -9.74
C LEU A 93 -7.93 7.75 -10.33
N LYS A 94 -7.60 6.52 -10.73
CA LYS A 94 -8.55 5.55 -11.30
C LYS A 94 -9.20 4.73 -10.18
N ARG A 95 -10.54 4.63 -10.21
CA ARG A 95 -11.33 3.87 -9.24
C ARG A 95 -10.94 2.39 -9.15
N TRP A 96 -10.66 1.75 -10.29
CA TRP A 96 -10.26 0.34 -10.30
C TRP A 96 -8.95 0.08 -9.54
N ALA A 97 -8.03 1.06 -9.52
CA ALA A 97 -6.78 0.94 -8.79
C ALA A 97 -6.97 0.94 -7.28
N TRP A 98 -7.97 1.69 -6.78
CA TRP A 98 -8.34 1.69 -5.37
C TRP A 98 -8.89 0.32 -4.93
N PHE A 99 -9.79 -0.28 -5.72
CA PHE A 99 -10.26 -1.64 -5.46
C PHE A 99 -9.14 -2.68 -5.52
N LEU A 100 -8.26 -2.60 -6.53
CA LEU A 100 -7.13 -3.50 -6.65
C LEU A 100 -6.21 -3.39 -5.43
N MET A 101 -5.99 -2.18 -4.94
CA MET A 101 -5.21 -1.91 -3.75
C MET A 101 -5.85 -2.49 -2.48
N MET A 102 -7.16 -2.33 -2.29
CA MET A 102 -7.89 -2.97 -1.17
C MET A 102 -7.70 -4.48 -1.17
N LEU A 103 -7.82 -5.10 -2.35
CA LEU A 103 -7.67 -6.56 -2.50
C LEU A 103 -6.23 -7.00 -2.24
N LEU A 104 -5.26 -6.27 -2.80
CA LEU A 104 -3.84 -6.54 -2.62
C LEU A 104 -3.40 -6.43 -1.16
N LEU A 105 -3.91 -5.44 -0.43
CA LEU A 105 -3.64 -5.25 0.99
C LEU A 105 -4.22 -6.38 1.83
N THR A 106 -5.48 -6.74 1.57
CA THR A 106 -6.15 -7.84 2.27
C THR A 106 -5.38 -9.15 2.09
N TYR A 107 -4.97 -9.45 0.85
CA TYR A 107 -4.15 -10.62 0.56
C TYR A 107 -2.80 -10.57 1.29
N SER A 108 -2.09 -9.44 1.20
CA SER A 108 -0.76 -9.29 1.83
C SER A 108 -0.84 -9.44 3.35
N MET A 109 -1.86 -8.86 3.97
CA MET A 109 -2.08 -8.97 5.41
C MET A 109 -2.41 -10.40 5.84
N ALA A 110 -3.21 -11.13 5.04
CA ALA A 110 -3.49 -12.54 5.30
C ALA A 110 -2.24 -13.41 5.22
N VAL A 111 -1.37 -13.17 4.23
CA VAL A 111 -0.07 -13.86 4.11
C VAL A 111 0.80 -13.60 5.33
N ASP A 112 0.89 -12.35 5.79
CA ASP A 112 1.71 -12.03 6.96
C ASP A 112 1.18 -12.70 8.24
N ILE A 113 -0.14 -12.78 8.41
CA ILE A 113 -0.75 -13.48 9.55
C ILE A 113 -0.39 -14.97 9.51
N VAL A 114 -0.48 -15.61 8.33
CA VAL A 114 -0.08 -17.02 8.18
C VAL A 114 1.40 -17.20 8.50
N ALA A 115 2.27 -16.28 8.06
CA ALA A 115 3.69 -16.32 8.35
C ALA A 115 3.98 -16.16 9.86
N PHE A 116 3.23 -15.30 10.55
CA PHE A 116 3.29 -15.15 12.00
C PHE A 116 2.99 -16.47 12.73
N PHE A 117 1.93 -17.17 12.34
CA PHE A 117 1.58 -18.47 12.94
C PHE A 117 2.56 -19.60 12.59
N ARG A 118 3.33 -19.46 11.52
CA ARG A 118 4.39 -20.41 11.13
C ARG A 118 5.75 -20.14 11.80
N GLY A 119 5.84 -19.15 12.69
CA GLY A 119 7.09 -18.83 13.39
C GLY A 119 8.08 -17.98 12.59
N HIS A 120 7.69 -17.48 11.41
CA HIS A 120 8.50 -16.59 10.58
C HIS A 120 7.84 -15.21 10.41
N PRO A 121 7.59 -14.46 11.51
CA PRO A 121 6.90 -13.18 11.45
C PRO A 121 7.77 -12.11 10.79
N ILE A 122 7.23 -11.45 9.77
CA ILE A 122 7.85 -10.29 9.14
C ILE A 122 7.18 -9.02 9.69
N TYR A 123 7.54 -8.63 10.91
CA TYR A 123 6.90 -7.52 11.64
C TYR A 123 6.89 -6.20 10.87
N ILE A 124 7.96 -5.92 10.11
CA ILE A 124 8.06 -4.70 9.30
C ILE A 124 7.01 -4.72 8.18
N ALA A 125 6.83 -5.84 7.49
CA ALA A 125 5.83 -5.97 6.43
C ALA A 125 4.40 -5.83 7.00
N MET A 126 4.15 -6.47 8.14
CA MET A 126 2.87 -6.34 8.87
C MET A 126 2.57 -4.90 9.22
N LEU A 127 3.53 -4.18 9.80
CA LEU A 127 3.38 -2.78 10.18
C LEU A 127 3.06 -1.91 8.96
N LEU A 128 3.76 -2.10 7.84
CA LEU A 128 3.50 -1.39 6.60
C LEU A 128 2.11 -1.68 6.03
N ASN A 129 1.66 -2.94 6.08
CA ASN A 129 0.33 -3.34 5.64
C ASN A 129 -0.76 -2.71 6.52
N VAL A 130 -0.61 -2.74 7.84
CA VAL A 130 -1.55 -2.09 8.78
C VAL A 130 -1.60 -0.58 8.56
N ALA A 131 -0.46 0.08 8.43
CA ALA A 131 -0.40 1.52 8.14
C ALA A 131 -1.11 1.84 6.82
N MET A 132 -0.90 1.03 5.79
CA MET A 132 -1.52 1.26 4.49
C MET A 132 -3.03 1.04 4.52
N VAL A 133 -3.53 0.01 5.22
CA VAL A 133 -4.99 -0.17 5.46
C VAL A 133 -5.57 1.04 6.18
N PHE A 134 -4.89 1.53 7.22
CA PHE A 134 -5.35 2.70 7.98
C PHE A 134 -5.46 3.94 7.09
N TYR A 135 -4.43 4.23 6.29
CA TYR A 135 -4.44 5.38 5.37
C TYR A 135 -5.46 5.24 4.25
N LEU A 136 -5.65 4.03 3.72
CA LEU A 136 -6.62 3.76 2.65
C LEU A 136 -8.07 3.88 3.15
N ASN A 137 -8.31 3.61 4.43
CA ASN A 137 -9.61 3.73 5.07
C ASN A 137 -9.92 5.16 5.58
N GLN A 138 -9.05 6.14 5.37
CA GLN A 138 -9.34 7.53 5.70
C GLN A 138 -10.44 8.09 4.79
N ARG A 139 -11.42 8.78 5.39
CA ARG A 139 -12.56 9.39 4.68
C ARG A 139 -12.13 10.30 3.52
N GLU A 140 -11.05 11.05 3.70
CA GLU A 140 -10.50 11.94 2.66
C GLU A 140 -10.12 11.18 1.37
N VAL A 141 -9.63 9.95 1.51
CA VAL A 141 -9.24 9.11 0.36
C VAL A 141 -10.49 8.54 -0.30
N GLN A 142 -11.44 8.04 0.49
CA GLN A 142 -12.71 7.47 -0.01
C GLN A 142 -13.52 8.52 -0.78
N GLU A 143 -13.70 9.72 -0.21
CA GLU A 143 -14.45 10.81 -0.83
C GLU A 143 -13.88 11.21 -2.21
N LEU A 144 -12.57 11.07 -2.42
CA LEU A 144 -11.94 11.43 -3.68
C LEU A 144 -12.19 10.44 -4.81
N PHE A 145 -12.35 9.16 -4.47
CA PHE A 145 -12.72 8.15 -5.45
C PHE A 145 -14.23 8.17 -5.71
N GLU A 146 -15.06 8.42 -4.69
CA GLU A 146 -16.53 8.54 -4.82
C GLU A 146 -16.96 9.77 -5.64
N ARG A 147 -16.37 10.95 -5.41
CA ARG A 147 -16.74 12.19 -6.14
C ARG A 147 -16.44 12.18 -7.63
N ARG A 148 -15.63 11.23 -8.12
CA ARG A 148 -15.32 11.09 -9.55
C ARG A 148 -16.34 10.24 -10.31
N GLU A 149 -17.36 9.72 -9.62
CA GLU A 149 -18.42 8.88 -10.17
C GLU A 149 -19.75 9.61 -10.38
N SER A 150 -19.95 10.76 -9.75
CA SER A 150 -21.08 11.68 -9.94
C SER A 150 -20.79 12.71 -11.01
#